data_AF-A0A537R7I0-F1
#
_entry.id   AF-A0A537R7I0-F1
#
_cell.length_a   1.000
_cell.length_b   1.000
_cell.length_c   1.000
_cell.angle_alpha   90.00
_cell.angle_beta   90.00
_cell.angle_gamma   90.00
#
_symmetry.space_group_name_H-M   'P 1'
#
loop_
_entity.id
_entity.type
_entity.pdbx_description
1 polymer ?
#
loop_
_entity_poly.entity_id
_entity_poly.type
_entity_poly.pdbx_seq_one_letter_code
_entity_poly.pdbx_strand_id
1 'polypeptide(L)'
;MTSPDRPFTDRPETEDVAPELNPELDRAEIADAFRRTGRVHIPDILTDASARRLFRTLERETPWGLIFNEGKKTREFEAVSAEDHQEMAIAAWERAHTSFQYFYFYYRLENRKTHPKPAHYLAKIVAFLTSPQ
;
A
#
# COMPACT_ATOMS: atom_id res chain seq x y z
N MET A 1 -6.14 31.48 5.38
CA MET A 1 -7.22 30.66 5.95
C MET A 1 -6.81 29.21 5.78
N THR A 2 -6.27 28.63 6.84
CA THR A 2 -5.69 27.28 6.87
C THR A 2 -6.82 26.27 7.01
N SER A 3 -6.95 25.35 6.05
CA SER A 3 -7.94 24.27 6.12
C SER A 3 -7.61 23.38 7.34
N PRO A 4 -8.57 23.04 8.22
CA PRO A 4 -8.28 22.17 9.34
C PRO A 4 -8.15 20.74 8.84
N ASP A 5 -7.02 20.11 9.14
CA ASP A 5 -6.84 18.65 9.07
C ASP A 5 -7.97 17.99 9.86
N ARG A 6 -8.95 17.41 9.15
CA ARG A 6 -9.94 16.53 9.81
C ARG A 6 -9.23 15.23 10.17
N PRO A 7 -9.36 14.74 11.42
CA PRO A 7 -8.87 13.43 11.79
C PRO A 7 -9.50 12.36 10.89
N PHE A 8 -8.67 11.43 10.40
CA PHE A 8 -9.08 10.37 9.46
C PHE A 8 -10.14 9.41 10.05
N THR A 9 -10.26 9.40 11.37
CA THR A 9 -10.93 8.38 12.17
C THR A 9 -12.47 8.40 12.14
N ASP A 10 -13.11 9.45 11.61
CA ASP A 10 -14.53 9.74 11.87
C ASP A 10 -15.42 9.79 10.60
N ARG A 11 -15.10 9.00 9.57
CA ARG A 11 -15.85 9.01 8.28
C ARG A 11 -16.44 7.64 7.94
N PRO A 12 -17.66 7.60 7.37
CA PRO A 12 -18.50 6.40 7.28
C PRO A 12 -17.80 5.23 6.58
N GLU A 13 -18.16 4.02 7.02
CA GLU A 13 -17.73 2.74 6.46
C GLU A 13 -17.85 2.76 4.93
N THR A 14 -16.72 2.81 4.21
CA THR A 14 -16.82 2.93 2.74
C THR A 14 -17.27 1.61 2.15
N GLU A 15 -18.33 1.67 1.35
CA GLU A 15 -18.74 0.60 0.43
C GLU A 15 -17.55 0.08 -0.39
N ASP A 16 -17.69 -1.13 -0.92
CA ASP A 16 -16.71 -1.77 -1.80
C ASP A 16 -16.70 -1.12 -3.20
N VAL A 17 -16.26 0.14 -3.25
CA VAL A 17 -16.23 1.01 -4.45
C VAL A 17 -15.17 0.55 -5.44
N ALA A 18 -15.47 0.57 -6.74
CA ALA A 18 -14.46 0.28 -7.76
C ALA A 18 -13.34 1.35 -7.73
N PRO A 19 -12.05 0.96 -7.94
CA PRO A 19 -10.99 1.94 -8.13
C PRO A 19 -11.26 2.89 -9.30
N GLU A 20 -11.04 4.18 -9.09
CA GLU A 20 -11.31 5.21 -10.09
C GLU A 20 -10.29 6.37 -9.99
N LEU A 21 -9.89 6.91 -11.15
CA LEU A 21 -9.07 8.13 -11.20
C LEU A 21 -9.92 9.35 -10.84
N ASN A 22 -9.30 10.34 -10.22
CA ASN A 22 -9.96 11.61 -10.00
C ASN A 22 -10.34 12.27 -11.36
N PRO A 23 -11.63 12.59 -11.59
CA PRO A 23 -12.08 13.17 -12.85
C PRO A 23 -11.57 14.61 -13.07
N GLU A 24 -11.19 15.30 -11.99
CA GLU A 24 -10.71 16.69 -12.04
C GLU A 24 -9.23 16.80 -12.45
N LEU A 25 -8.56 15.69 -12.80
CA LEU A 25 -7.17 15.69 -13.23
C LEU A 25 -7.01 16.36 -14.60
N ASP A 26 -6.20 17.43 -14.65
CA ASP A 26 -5.80 18.06 -15.91
C ASP A 26 -4.74 17.21 -16.63
N ARG A 27 -5.21 16.36 -17.54
CA ARG A 27 -4.36 15.47 -18.33
C ARG A 27 -3.38 16.23 -19.24
N ALA A 28 -3.76 17.42 -19.71
CA ALA A 28 -2.92 18.20 -20.61
C ALA A 28 -1.75 18.81 -19.83
N GLU A 29 -2.02 19.40 -18.66
CA GLU A 29 -0.98 19.93 -17.78
C GLU A 29 0.00 18.84 -17.33
N ILE A 30 -0.51 17.67 -16.95
CA ILE A 30 0.29 16.51 -16.53
C ILE A 30 1.22 16.06 -17.67
N ALA A 31 0.69 15.95 -18.89
CA ALA A 31 1.47 15.54 -20.06
C ALA A 31 2.57 16.56 -20.41
N ASP A 32 2.26 17.85 -20.31
CA ASP A 32 3.20 18.93 -20.56
C ASP A 32 4.31 19.00 -19.50
N ALA A 33 3.96 18.80 -18.23
CA ALA A 33 4.92 18.67 -17.14
C ALA A 33 5.86 17.49 -17.40
N PHE A 34 5.32 16.31 -17.70
CA PHE A 34 6.11 15.11 -17.99
C PHE A 34 7.04 15.30 -19.19
N ARG A 35 6.56 15.93 -20.28
CA ARG A 35 7.39 16.19 -21.47
C ARG A 35 8.59 17.08 -21.16
N ARG A 36 8.43 18.05 -20.26
CA ARG A 36 9.46 19.03 -19.91
C ARG A 36 10.52 18.47 -18.96
N THR A 37 10.13 17.64 -18.01
CA THR A 37 11.00 17.19 -16.90
C THR A 37 11.34 15.70 -16.96
N GLY A 38 10.64 14.91 -17.78
CA GLY A 38 10.68 13.45 -17.79
C GLY A 38 10.05 12.78 -16.56
N ARG A 39 9.47 13.55 -15.62
CA ARG A 39 8.85 13.05 -14.38
C ARG A 39 7.76 14.00 -13.89
N VAL A 40 6.62 13.46 -13.47
CA VAL A 40 5.50 14.25 -12.95
C VAL A 40 5.01 13.68 -11.62
N HIS A 41 4.67 14.57 -10.68
CA HIS A 41 3.97 14.22 -9.45
C HIS A 41 2.49 14.58 -9.63
N ILE A 42 1.60 13.60 -9.45
CA ILE A 42 0.15 13.77 -9.65
C ILE A 42 -0.52 13.65 -8.27
N PRO A 43 -0.86 14.77 -7.61
CA PRO A 43 -1.62 14.74 -6.37
C PRO A 43 -3.05 14.25 -6.65
N ASP A 44 -3.71 13.71 -5.62
CA ASP A 44 -5.13 13.31 -5.66
C ASP A 44 -5.49 12.45 -6.89
N ILE A 45 -4.61 11.51 -7.24
CA ILE A 45 -4.76 10.68 -8.45
C ILE A 45 -6.03 9.81 -8.45
N LEU A 46 -6.50 9.41 -7.26
CA LEU A 46 -7.71 8.62 -7.08
C LEU A 46 -8.86 9.50 -6.58
N THR A 47 -10.10 9.09 -6.84
CA THR A 47 -11.26 9.68 -6.15
C THR A 47 -11.14 9.51 -4.62
N ASP A 48 -11.71 10.42 -3.83
CA ASP A 48 -11.66 10.36 -2.35
C ASP A 48 -12.19 9.01 -1.83
N ALA A 49 -13.23 8.47 -2.46
CA ALA A 49 -13.79 7.15 -2.13
C ALA A 49 -12.79 6.02 -2.37
N SER A 50 -12.15 5.98 -3.55
CA SER A 50 -11.13 4.97 -3.89
C SER A 50 -9.91 5.06 -2.98
N ALA A 51 -9.44 6.28 -2.70
CA ALA A 51 -8.31 6.53 -1.81
C ALA A 51 -8.57 6.05 -0.38
N ARG A 52 -9.75 6.35 0.19
CA ARG A 52 -10.15 5.88 1.52
C ARG A 52 -10.29 4.37 1.59
N ARG A 53 -10.88 3.76 0.56
CA ARG A 53 -11.06 2.31 0.47
C ARG A 53 -9.70 1.61 0.42
N LEU A 54 -8.76 2.12 -0.39
CA LEU A 54 -7.38 1.62 -0.46
C LEU A 54 -6.64 1.79 0.87
N PHE A 55 -6.72 2.98 1.48
CA PHE A 55 -6.08 3.23 2.77
C PHE A 55 -6.54 2.22 3.83
N ARG A 56 -7.86 2.00 3.97
CA ARG A 56 -8.38 1.01 4.92
C ARG A 56 -7.87 -0.39 4.60
N THR A 57 -7.82 -0.77 3.32
CA THR A 57 -7.28 -2.08 2.95
C THR A 57 -5.83 -2.23 3.39
N LEU A 58 -4.99 -1.23 3.14
CA LEU A 58 -3.58 -1.25 3.54
C LEU A 58 -3.42 -1.27 5.05
N GLU A 59 -4.24 -0.50 5.79
CA GLU A 59 -4.14 -0.37 7.24
C GLU A 59 -4.68 -1.59 8.00
N ARG A 60 -5.80 -2.17 7.57
CA ARG A 60 -6.59 -3.10 8.41
C ARG A 60 -6.90 -4.46 7.78
N GLU A 61 -6.97 -4.53 6.46
CA GLU A 61 -7.47 -5.74 5.78
C GLU A 61 -6.35 -6.58 5.16
N THR A 62 -5.24 -5.95 4.80
CA THR A 62 -4.10 -6.62 4.15
C THR A 62 -3.38 -7.46 5.19
N PRO A 63 -3.32 -8.80 5.02
CA PRO A 63 -2.58 -9.66 5.91
C PRO A 63 -1.09 -9.57 5.56
N TRP A 64 -0.45 -8.50 6.02
CA TRP A 64 0.97 -8.28 5.82
C TRP A 64 1.78 -9.45 6.37
N GLY A 65 2.68 -9.99 5.56
CA GLY A 65 3.75 -10.85 6.02
C GLY A 65 4.94 -10.01 6.45
N LEU A 66 5.86 -10.61 7.20
CA LEU A 66 7.10 -10.00 7.63
C LEU A 66 8.28 -10.70 6.98
N ILE A 67 9.17 -9.92 6.38
CA ILE A 67 10.48 -10.39 5.94
C ILE A 67 11.51 -9.95 6.96
N PHE A 68 12.38 -10.88 7.35
CA PHE A 68 13.45 -10.67 8.31
C PHE A 68 14.79 -11.17 7.76
N ASN A 69 15.85 -10.39 7.94
CA ASN A 69 17.22 -10.79 7.57
C ASN A 69 17.85 -11.71 8.63
N GLU A 70 18.18 -12.95 8.27
CA GLU A 70 19.01 -13.86 9.09
C GLU A 70 20.44 -13.94 8.52
N GLY A 71 21.10 -12.79 8.41
CA GLY A 71 22.46 -12.68 7.87
C GLY A 71 22.51 -12.98 6.37
N LYS A 72 22.90 -14.21 6.00
CA LYS A 72 23.05 -14.64 4.59
C LYS A 72 21.74 -15.08 3.93
N LYS A 73 20.66 -15.22 4.69
CA LYS A 73 19.34 -15.65 4.19
C LYS A 73 18.26 -14.70 4.67
N THR A 74 17.17 -14.67 3.92
CA THR A 74 15.95 -13.97 4.32
C THR A 74 14.95 -15.02 4.79
N ARG A 75 14.31 -14.78 5.93
CA ARG A 75 13.21 -15.59 6.42
C ARG A 75 11.90 -14.83 6.22
N GLU A 76 10.91 -15.54 5.71
CA GLU A 76 9.57 -15.03 5.47
C GLU A 76 8.65 -15.59 6.54
N PHE A 77 7.83 -14.73 7.11
CA PHE A 77 6.78 -15.12 8.02
C PHE A 77 5.45 -14.64 7.45
N GLU A 78 4.58 -15.58 7.11
CA GLU A 78 3.26 -15.30 6.55
C GLU A 78 2.27 -15.04 7.68
N ALA A 79 1.43 -14.00 7.53
CA ALA A 79 0.30 -13.72 8.43
C ALA A 79 0.67 -13.71 9.93
N VAL A 80 1.76 -13.04 10.26
CA VAL A 80 2.22 -12.81 11.63
C VAL A 80 1.24 -11.85 12.30
N SER A 81 0.83 -12.15 13.55
CA SER A 81 -0.07 -11.24 14.26
C SER A 81 0.63 -9.91 14.56
N ALA A 82 -0.13 -8.85 14.86
CA ALA A 82 0.47 -7.56 15.22
C ALA A 82 1.35 -7.65 16.49
N GLU A 83 1.01 -8.54 17.41
CA GLU A 83 1.80 -8.82 18.62
C GLU A 83 3.11 -9.53 18.27
N ASP A 84 3.03 -10.58 17.45
CA ASP A 84 4.21 -11.31 16.97
C ASP A 84 5.14 -10.39 16.15
N HIS A 85 4.59 -9.42 15.39
CA HIS A 85 5.40 -8.41 14.69
C HIS A 85 6.28 -7.59 15.64
N GLN A 86 5.74 -7.23 16.82
CA GLN A 86 6.42 -6.40 17.79
C GLN A 86 7.54 -7.18 18.48
N GLU A 87 7.30 -8.44 18.86
CA GLU A 87 8.33 -9.34 19.39
C GLU A 87 9.46 -9.57 18.39
N MET A 88 9.10 -9.80 17.12
CA MET A 88 10.08 -9.96 16.04
C MET A 88 10.91 -8.69 15.79
N ALA A 89 10.30 -7.51 15.88
CA ALA A 89 11.00 -6.24 15.77
C ALA A 89 12.00 -6.03 16.93
N ILE A 90 11.62 -6.41 18.15
CA ILE A 90 12.52 -6.37 19.32
C ILE A 90 13.69 -7.32 19.10
N ALA A 91 13.43 -8.56 18.66
CA ALA A 91 14.49 -9.53 18.36
C ALA A 91 15.42 -9.07 17.21
N ALA A 92 14.88 -8.35 16.21
CA ALA A 92 15.67 -7.69 15.16
C ALA A 92 16.63 -6.67 15.75
N TRP A 93 16.10 -5.81 16.62
CA TRP A 93 16.83 -4.71 17.22
C TRP A 93 17.95 -5.20 18.15
N GLU A 94 17.71 -6.25 18.93
CA GLU A 94 18.75 -6.88 19.74
C GLU A 94 19.91 -7.39 18.87
N ARG A 95 19.60 -8.06 17.76
CA ARG A 95 20.62 -8.58 16.83
C ARG A 95 21.33 -7.49 16.03
N ALA A 96 20.69 -6.33 15.84
CA ALA A 96 21.27 -5.19 15.12
C ALA A 96 22.56 -4.66 15.78
N HIS A 97 22.74 -4.92 17.08
CA HIS A 97 23.94 -4.53 17.82
C HIS A 97 25.21 -5.27 17.35
N THR A 98 25.07 -6.42 16.70
CA THR A 98 26.21 -7.27 16.30
C THR A 98 26.33 -7.45 14.79
N SER A 99 25.30 -7.11 14.02
CA SER A 99 25.27 -7.27 12.56
C SER A 99 24.23 -6.35 11.93
N PHE A 100 24.34 -6.08 10.63
CA PHE A 100 23.30 -5.37 9.89
C PHE A 100 22.01 -6.19 9.88
N GLN A 101 20.90 -5.57 10.29
CA GLN A 101 19.57 -6.19 10.37
C GLN A 101 18.55 -5.31 9.66
N TYR A 102 17.59 -5.93 8.98
CA TYR A 102 16.41 -5.25 8.44
C TYR A 102 15.19 -6.16 8.55
N PHE A 103 14.03 -5.52 8.71
CA PHE A 103 12.75 -6.16 8.47
C PHE A 103 11.86 -5.23 7.66
N TYR A 104 10.94 -5.79 6.88
CA TYR A 104 9.92 -5.03 6.20
C TYR A 104 8.65 -5.86 6.03
N PHE A 105 7.51 -5.19 6.04
CA PHE A 105 6.24 -5.81 5.72
C PHE A 105 6.14 -6.03 4.21
N TYR A 106 5.61 -7.18 3.83
CA TYR A 106 5.39 -7.51 2.44
C TYR A 106 3.98 -8.09 2.25
N TYR A 107 3.42 -7.87 1.07
CA TYR A 107 2.22 -8.55 0.64
C TYR A 107 2.41 -8.94 -0.83
N ARG A 108 2.34 -10.25 -1.11
CA ARG A 108 2.55 -10.75 -2.47
C ARG A 108 1.32 -10.47 -3.31
N LEU A 109 1.47 -9.54 -4.24
CA LEU A 109 0.52 -9.28 -5.31
C LEU A 109 0.73 -10.32 -6.41
N GLU A 110 0.40 -11.59 -6.14
CA GLU A 110 0.49 -12.61 -7.18
C GLU A 110 -0.48 -12.33 -8.32
N ASN A 111 0.00 -12.55 -9.54
CA ASN A 111 -0.74 -12.34 -10.78
C ASN A 111 -2.09 -13.10 -10.71
N ARG A 112 -3.16 -12.49 -11.24
CA ARG A 112 -4.60 -12.83 -11.15
C ARG A 112 -5.04 -14.31 -11.05
N LYS A 113 -4.19 -15.27 -11.42
CA LYS A 113 -4.46 -16.72 -11.38
C LYS A 113 -4.19 -17.39 -10.02
N THR A 114 -3.35 -16.82 -9.16
CA THR A 114 -2.94 -17.46 -7.88
C THR A 114 -3.14 -16.59 -6.66
N HIS A 115 -3.78 -15.42 -6.78
CA HIS A 115 -4.13 -14.64 -5.59
C HIS A 115 -5.11 -15.45 -4.72
N PRO A 116 -4.77 -15.80 -3.46
CA PRO A 116 -5.61 -16.67 -2.63
C PRO A 116 -6.98 -16.04 -2.29
N LYS A 117 -7.16 -14.73 -2.57
CA LYS A 117 -8.42 -14.00 -2.41
C LYS A 117 -8.62 -12.97 -3.54
N PRO A 118 -9.22 -13.32 -4.69
CA PRO A 118 -9.46 -12.36 -5.79
C PRO A 118 -10.42 -11.21 -5.40
N ALA A 119 -11.15 -11.34 -4.29
CA ALA A 119 -12.00 -10.30 -3.73
C ALA A 119 -11.25 -9.22 -2.94
N HIS A 120 -9.94 -9.40 -2.65
CA HIS A 120 -9.17 -8.42 -1.89
C HIS A 120 -9.00 -7.11 -2.68
N TYR A 121 -9.16 -5.96 -2.04
CA TYR A 121 -9.20 -4.67 -2.75
C TYR A 121 -7.89 -4.34 -3.48
N LEU A 122 -6.73 -4.75 -2.95
CA LEU A 122 -5.45 -4.61 -3.65
C LEU A 122 -5.44 -5.32 -5.01
N ALA A 123 -6.11 -6.47 -5.13
CA ALA A 123 -6.21 -7.15 -6.42
C ALA A 123 -7.02 -6.33 -7.44
N LYS A 124 -8.06 -5.62 -6.99
CA LYS A 124 -8.83 -4.69 -7.83
C LYS A 124 -7.99 -3.49 -8.28
N ILE A 125 -7.19 -2.92 -7.37
CA ILE A 125 -6.28 -1.81 -7.67
C ILE A 125 -5.22 -2.21 -8.68
N VAL A 126 -4.58 -3.37 -8.49
CA VAL A 126 -3.61 -3.89 -9.46
C VAL A 126 -4.26 -4.13 -10.82
N ALA A 127 -5.46 -4.70 -10.84
CA ALA A 127 -6.20 -4.90 -12.09
C ALA A 127 -6.52 -3.57 -12.79
N PHE A 128 -6.91 -2.53 -12.03
CA PHE A 128 -7.18 -1.19 -12.55
C PHE A 128 -5.91 -0.51 -13.12
N LEU A 129 -4.77 -0.62 -12.43
CA LEU A 129 -3.51 -0.04 -12.90
C LEU A 129 -2.91 -0.76 -14.11
N THR A 130 -3.29 -2.02 -14.33
CA THR A 130 -2.77 -2.88 -15.40
C THR A 130 -3.77 -3.15 -16.52
N SER A 131 -5.02 -2.70 -16.39
CA SER A 131 -6.03 -2.88 -17.42
C SER A 131 -5.66 -2.08 -18.67
N PRO A 132 -5.76 -2.67 -19.88
CA PRO A 132 -5.66 -1.89 -21.10
C PRO A 132 -6.77 -0.82 -21.12
N GLN A 133 -6.41 0.40 -21.54
CA GLN A 133 -7.36 1.49 -21.76
C GLN A 133 -8.24 1.22 -22.98
#